data_AF-A0A7H0GTZ8-F1
#
_entry.id   AF-A0A7H0GTZ8-F1
#
_cell.length_a   1.000
_cell.length_b   1.000
_cell.length_c   1.000
_cell.angle_alpha   90.00
_cell.angle_beta   90.00
_cell.angle_gamma   90.00
#
_symmetry.space_group_name_H-M   'P 1'
#
loop_
_entity.id
_entity.type
_entity.pdbx_description
1 polymer ?
#
loop_
_entity_poly.entity_id
_entity_poly.type
_entity_poly.pdbx_seq_one_letter_code
_entity_poly.pdbx_strand_id
1 'polypeptide(L)'
;MPTKRTYYLWMAAWALFYAGVLPYAVPMFLHWLSSPSDWWLGWGIAGLSVLAVGVAFSMYQAARGLVRFLSHSSSTPPSSFNDRSSTKF
;
A
#
# COMPACT_ATOMS: atom_id res chain seq x y z
N MET A 1 -0.29 12.13 12.02
CA MET A 1 -0.08 12.44 10.60
C MET A 1 1.13 11.63 10.13
N PRO A 2 1.01 10.74 9.12
CA PRO A 2 2.18 10.07 8.56
C PRO A 2 3.13 11.13 8.02
N THR A 3 4.35 11.17 8.54
CA THR A 3 5.37 12.14 8.12
C THR A 3 5.87 11.78 6.73
N LYS A 4 6.32 12.78 5.95
CA LYS A 4 6.88 12.57 4.58
C LYS A 4 7.91 11.42 4.54
N ARG A 5 8.67 11.26 5.62
CA ARG A 5 9.64 10.17 5.84
C ARG A 5 9.01 8.77 5.85
N THR A 6 7.84 8.59 6.45
CA THR A 6 7.08 7.34 6.43
C THR A 6 6.64 6.98 5.01
N TYR A 7 6.30 7.98 4.19
CA TYR A 7 5.90 7.77 2.80
C TYR A 7 7.06 7.33 1.90
N TYR A 8 8.25 7.92 2.07
CA TYR A 8 9.45 7.48 1.35
C TYR A 8 9.92 6.08 1.75
N LEU A 9 9.89 5.76 3.05
CA LEU A 9 10.17 4.40 3.53
C LEU A 9 9.18 3.39 2.98
N TRP A 10 7.91 3.77 2.88
CA TRP A 10 6.86 2.94 2.29
C TRP A 10 7.09 2.69 0.79
N MET A 11 7.43 3.74 0.03
CA MET A 11 7.76 3.63 -1.39
C MET A 11 9.02 2.79 -1.63
N ALA A 12 10.05 2.95 -0.81
CA ALA A 12 11.27 2.15 -0.88
C ALA A 12 11.00 0.67 -0.56
N ALA A 13 10.16 0.39 0.45
CA ALA A 13 9.73 -0.97 0.77
C ALA A 13 8.94 -1.60 -0.38
N TRP A 14 8.06 -0.85 -1.04
CA TRP A 14 7.38 -1.27 -2.26
C TRP A 14 8.37 -1.60 -3.38
N ALA A 15 9.32 -0.70 -3.65
CA ALA A 15 10.30 -0.92 -4.71
C ALA A 15 11.15 -2.16 -4.45
N LEU A 16 11.65 -2.35 -3.22
CA LEU A 16 12.40 -3.55 -2.83
C LEU A 16 11.56 -4.83 -2.94
N PHE A 17 10.29 -4.75 -2.57
CA PHE A 17 9.38 -5.89 -2.64
C PHE A 17 9.09 -6.29 -4.09
N TYR A 18 8.74 -5.35 -4.97
CA TYR A 18 8.40 -5.65 -6.36
C TYR A 18 9.62 -5.90 -7.26
N ALA A 19 10.73 -5.18 -7.07
CA ALA A 19 11.91 -5.29 -7.91
C ALA A 19 12.91 -6.34 -7.41
N GLY A 20 12.90 -6.67 -6.12
CA GLY A 20 13.81 -7.67 -5.54
C GLY A 20 13.08 -8.94 -5.12
N VAL A 21 12.13 -8.81 -4.20
CA VAL A 21 11.49 -9.98 -3.57
C VAL A 21 10.64 -10.75 -4.56
N LEU A 22 9.77 -10.11 -5.34
CA LEU A 22 8.92 -10.77 -6.32
C LEU A 22 9.70 -11.61 -7.36
N PRO A 23 10.68 -11.05 -8.10
CA PRO A 23 11.38 -11.79 -9.14
C PRO A 23 12.24 -12.92 -8.60
N TYR A 24 12.64 -12.87 -7.32
CA TYR A 24 13.37 -13.95 -6.67
C TYR A 24 12.45 -15.01 -6.06
N ALA A 25 11.40 -14.58 -5.37
CA ALA A 25 10.50 -15.45 -4.63
C ALA A 25 9.56 -16.24 -5.55
N VAL A 26 9.07 -15.63 -6.63
CA VAL A 26 8.16 -16.28 -7.60
C VAL A 26 8.79 -17.55 -8.23
N PRO A 27 9.98 -17.52 -8.85
CA PRO A 27 10.59 -18.72 -9.39
C PRO A 27 10.96 -19.74 -8.30
N MET A 28 11.33 -19.28 -7.11
CA MET A 28 11.65 -20.18 -5.98
C MET A 28 10.42 -20.94 -5.48
N PHE A 29 9.28 -20.27 -5.34
CA PHE A 29 8.03 -20.92 -4.95
C PHE A 29 7.45 -21.80 -6.06
N LEU A 30 7.58 -21.41 -7.33
CA LEU A 30 7.24 -22.27 -8.46
C LEU A 30 8.10 -23.54 -8.48
N HIS A 31 9.39 -23.42 -8.15
CA HIS A 31 10.29 -24.57 -8.03
C HIS A 31 9.86 -25.52 -6.89
N TRP A 32 9.46 -24.98 -5.74
CA TRP A 32 8.94 -25.78 -4.63
C TRP A 32 7.58 -26.43 -4.93
N LEU A 33 6.71 -25.75 -5.68
CA LEU A 33 5.44 -26.29 -6.19
C LEU A 33 5.65 -27.43 -7.20
N SER A 34 6.75 -27.39 -7.96
CA SER A 34 7.12 -28.45 -8.90
C SER A 34 7.87 -29.63 -8.27
N SER A 35 8.20 -29.54 -6.98
CA SER A 35 8.95 -30.59 -6.29
C SER A 35 8.02 -31.74 -5.85
N PRO A 36 8.46 -33.00 -5.93
CA PRO A 36 7.66 -34.19 -5.64
C PRO A 36 7.40 -34.44 -4.13
N SER A 37 7.65 -33.44 -3.28
CA SER A 37 7.54 -33.54 -1.83
C SER A 37 6.41 -32.65 -1.34
N ASP A 38 5.41 -33.26 -0.70
CA ASP A 38 4.24 -32.56 -0.13
C ASP A 38 4.64 -31.49 0.89
N TRP A 39 5.79 -31.68 1.55
CA TRP A 39 6.35 -30.70 2.48
C TRP A 39 6.74 -29.41 1.77
N TRP A 40 7.50 -29.49 0.68
CA TRP A 40 7.91 -28.32 -0.12
C TRP A 40 6.71 -27.66 -0.82
N LEU A 41 5.72 -28.46 -1.23
CA LEU A 41 4.44 -27.95 -1.77
C LEU A 41 3.71 -27.06 -0.75
N GLY A 42 3.64 -27.51 0.52
CA GLY A 42 3.03 -26.75 1.61
C GLY A 42 3.75 -25.43 1.89
N TRP A 43 5.08 -25.43 1.91
CA TRP A 43 5.88 -24.20 2.05
C TRP A 43 5.73 -23.26 0.85
N GLY A 44 5.62 -23.81 -0.36
CA GLY A 44 5.33 -23.05 -1.58
C GLY A 44 4.00 -22.31 -1.50
N ILE A 45 2.93 -23.01 -1.14
CA ILE A 45 1.57 -22.45 -1.01
C ILE A 45 1.49 -21.45 0.14
N ALA A 46 2.08 -21.76 1.30
CA ALA A 46 2.12 -20.85 2.44
C ALA A 46 2.86 -19.54 2.09
N GLY A 47 4.02 -19.64 1.44
CA GLY A 47 4.78 -18.47 0.98
C GLY A 47 4.00 -17.61 -0.02
N LEU A 48 3.35 -18.23 -1.01
CA LEU A 48 2.48 -17.57 -1.98
C LEU A 48 1.28 -16.88 -1.32
N SER A 49 0.66 -17.53 -0.32
CA SER A 49 -0.49 -16.98 0.41
C SER A 49 -0.09 -15.74 1.20
N VAL A 50 1.06 -15.77 1.89
CA VAL A 50 1.58 -14.61 2.62
C VAL A 50 1.90 -13.47 1.66
N LEU A 51 2.49 -13.77 0.50
CA LEU A 51 2.75 -12.78 -0.55
C LEU A 51 1.45 -12.13 -1.06
N ALA A 52 0.44 -12.95 -1.35
CA ALA A 52 -0.86 -12.49 -1.82
C ALA A 52 -1.58 -11.61 -0.77
N VAL A 53 -1.57 -12.01 0.50
CA VAL A 53 -2.12 -11.22 1.61
C VAL A 53 -1.36 -9.91 1.78
N GLY A 54 -0.02 -9.95 1.69
CA GLY A 54 0.83 -8.76 1.73
C GLY A 54 0.48 -7.76 0.63
N VAL A 55 0.35 -8.23 -0.62
CA VAL A 55 -0.06 -7.41 -1.77
C VAL A 55 -1.46 -6.83 -1.55
N ALA A 56 -2.43 -7.65 -1.12
CA ALA A 56 -3.80 -7.20 -0.87
C ALA A 56 -3.87 -6.14 0.24
N PHE A 57 -3.14 -6.32 1.34
CA PHE A 57 -3.06 -5.33 2.42
C PHE A 57 -2.40 -4.03 1.95
N SER A 58 -1.40 -4.14 1.07
CA SER A 58 -0.74 -2.99 0.48
C SER A 58 -1.67 -2.18 -0.44
N MET A 59 -2.45 -2.87 -1.28
CA MET A 59 -3.50 -2.25 -2.10
C MET A 59 -4.58 -1.62 -1.22
N TYR A 60 -4.99 -2.28 -0.14
CA TYR A 60 -5.97 -1.73 0.80
C TYR A 60 -5.47 -0.41 1.43
N GLN A 61 -4.20 -0.34 1.83
CA GLN A 61 -3.62 0.90 2.36
C GLN A 61 -3.54 2.00 1.30
N ALA A 62 -3.17 1.66 0.06
CA ALA A 62 -3.14 2.60 -1.06
C ALA A 62 -4.55 3.15 -1.36
N ALA A 63 -5.55 2.27 -1.42
CA ALA A 63 -6.95 2.65 -1.63
C ALA A 63 -7.47 3.55 -0.49
N ARG A 64 -7.15 3.23 0.77
CA ARG A 64 -7.53 4.05 1.92
C ARG A 64 -6.86 5.43 1.90
N GLY A 65 -5.62 5.51 1.41
CA GLY A 65 -4.93 6.77 1.15
C GLY A 65 -5.58 7.59 0.04
N LEU A 66 -5.95 6.95 -1.07
CA LEU A 66 -6.63 7.57 -2.20
C LEU A 66 -8.00 8.11 -1.81
N VAL A 67 -8.80 7.33 -1.07
CA VAL A 67 -10.10 7.76 -0.55
C VAL A 67 -9.94 9.01 0.33
N ARG A 68 -8.95 9.04 1.23
CA ARG A 68 -8.68 10.24 2.04
C ARG A 68 -8.25 11.44 1.21
N PHE A 69 -7.44 11.24 0.17
CA PHE A 69 -7.01 12.31 -0.73
C PHE A 69 -8.19 12.90 -1.52
N LEU A 70 -9.08 12.03 -2.03
CA LEU A 70 -10.32 12.43 -2.70
C LEU A 70 -11.26 13.16 -1.74
N SER A 71 -11.44 12.66 -0.50
CA SER A 71 -12.26 13.32 0.52
C SER A 71 -11.72 14.69 0.95
N HIS A 72 -10.40 14.87 1.00
CA HIS A 72 -9.80 16.20 1.25
C HIS A 72 -9.89 17.14 0.04
N SER A 73 -9.90 16.61 -1.19
CA SER A 73 -10.08 17.42 -2.39
C SER A 73 -11.53 17.91 -2.57
N SER A 74 -12.52 17.21 -2.01
CA SER A 74 -13.93 17.68 -1.98
C SER A 74 -14.21 18.72 -0.90
N SER A 75 -13.31 18.89 0.08
CA SER A 75 -13.43 19.92 1.10
C SER A 75 -12.58 21.13 0.72
N THR A 76 -12.98 21.84 -0.34
CA THR A 76 -12.68 23.27 -0.45
C THR A 76 -13.26 23.91 0.82
N PRO A 77 -12.46 24.47 1.73
CA PRO A 77 -13.01 25.21 2.85
C PRO A 77 -13.88 26.34 2.28
N PRO A 78 -15.12 26.57 2.77
CA PRO A 78 -15.84 27.77 2.38
C PRO A 78 -14.94 28.94 2.79
N SER A 79 -14.61 29.76 1.79
CA SER A 79 -13.85 31.00 1.91
C SER A 79 -14.25 31.75 3.17
N SER A 80 -13.35 31.82 4.16
CA SER A 80 -13.42 32.71 5.32
C SER A 80 -13.21 34.17 4.93
N PHE A 81 -13.74 34.59 3.77
CA PHE A 81 -13.49 35.91 3.18
C PHE A 81 -14.69 36.85 3.27
N ASN A 82 -15.86 36.41 3.80
CA ASN A 82 -17.05 37.26 3.81
C ASN A 82 -17.59 37.71 5.18
N ASP A 83 -17.01 37.29 6.31
CA ASP A 83 -17.49 37.73 7.64
C ASP A 83 -16.71 38.91 8.24
N ARG A 84 -15.83 39.56 7.48
CA ARG A 84 -15.17 40.81 7.89
C ARG A 84 -15.81 42.05 7.27
N SER A 85 -17.12 42.01 7.08
CA SER A 85 -17.93 43.17 6.62
C SER A 85 -18.92 43.67 7.68
N SER A 86 -18.83 43.23 8.94
CA SER A 86 -19.69 43.73 10.03
C SER A 86 -18.92 44.53 11.08
N THR A 87 -17.89 45.27 10.65
CA THR A 87 -17.39 46.43 11.37
C THR A 87 -17.61 47.65 10.49
N LYS A 88 -18.82 48.23 10.53
CA LYS A 88 -19.01 49.64 10.20
C LYS A 88 -20.40 50.13 10.64
N PHE A 89 -20.32 51.13 11.53
CA PHE A 89 -21.33 52.06 12.06
C PHE A 89 -22.20 51.57 13.21
#